data_AF-A0A1H6E016-F1
#
_entry.id   AF-A0A1H6E016-F1
#
_cell.length_a   1.000
_cell.length_b   1.000
_cell.length_c   1.000
_cell.angle_alpha   90.00
_cell.angle_beta   90.00
_cell.angle_gamma   90.00
#
_symmetry.space_group_name_H-M   'P 1'
#
loop_
_entity.id
_entity.type
_entity.pdbx_description
1 polymer ?
#
loop_
_entity_poly.entity_id
_entity_poly.type
_entity_poly.pdbx_seq_one_letter_code
_entity_poly.pdbx_strand_id
1 'polypeptide(L)'
;MLKSCLAVAAAVISLCSLGVGPAAAATCSPQAPTCTEVRGTPGAHHFWFRFQPAPATPAFTLTLNGIPASGGVSTYRVGTALEGEFRPSAGLVTGDKVCVRLSGSTQDHCATTP
;
A
#
# COMPACT_ATOMS: atom_id res chain seq x y z
N MET A 1 33.28 -13.65 -36.95
CA MET A 1 34.69 -13.21 -36.89
C MET A 1 35.01 -12.81 -35.47
N LEU A 2 36.06 -13.41 -34.94
CA LEU A 2 36.52 -13.36 -33.55
C LEU A 2 37.07 -11.96 -33.24
N LYS A 3 36.68 -11.36 -32.12
CA LYS A 3 37.49 -10.31 -31.48
C LYS A 3 37.57 -10.57 -29.99
N SER A 4 38.60 -11.32 -29.63
CA SER A 4 39.03 -11.55 -28.25
C SER A 4 39.59 -10.24 -27.67
N CYS A 5 39.01 -9.77 -26.56
CA CYS A 5 39.71 -8.92 -25.62
C CYS A 5 39.95 -9.74 -24.35
N LEU A 6 41.24 -9.85 -24.03
CA LEU A 6 41.82 -10.57 -22.91
C LEU A 6 41.47 -9.86 -21.58
N ALA A 7 41.34 -10.68 -20.54
CA ALA A 7 40.90 -10.39 -19.19
C ALA A 7 41.74 -9.38 -18.39
N VAL A 8 41.07 -8.63 -17.50
CA VAL A 8 41.57 -8.31 -16.15
C VAL A 8 40.40 -8.44 -15.17
N ALA A 9 40.65 -9.16 -14.09
CA ALA A 9 39.67 -9.58 -13.10
C ALA A 9 39.12 -8.42 -12.26
N ALA A 10 37.80 -8.38 -12.10
CA ALA A 10 37.14 -7.84 -10.91
C ALA A 10 35.83 -8.61 -10.72
N ALA A 11 35.85 -9.55 -9.78
CA ALA A 11 34.67 -10.27 -9.36
C ALA A 11 33.70 -9.30 -8.68
N VAL A 12 32.60 -8.94 -9.34
CA VAL A 12 31.40 -8.43 -8.68
C VAL A 12 30.18 -8.97 -9.42
N ILE A 13 29.72 -10.12 -8.93
CA ILE A 13 28.33 -10.60 -8.84
C ILE A 13 27.37 -9.96 -9.86
N SER A 14 26.95 -10.74 -10.85
CA SER A 14 25.70 -10.51 -11.58
C SER A 14 24.58 -10.31 -10.57
N LEU A 15 24.18 -9.07 -10.32
CA LEU A 15 22.87 -8.83 -9.75
C LEU A 15 21.86 -9.30 -10.80
N CYS A 16 21.19 -10.40 -10.51
CA CYS A 16 19.89 -10.69 -11.08
C CYS A 16 19.04 -9.44 -10.88
N SER A 17 18.89 -8.64 -11.93
CA SER A 17 17.81 -7.67 -12.05
C SER A 17 16.50 -8.44 -12.13
N LEU A 18 16.07 -8.97 -10.98
CA LEU A 18 14.71 -9.40 -10.77
C LEU A 18 13.85 -8.17 -10.99
N GLY A 19 13.12 -8.17 -12.10
CA GLY A 19 12.16 -7.13 -12.42
C GLY A 19 11.20 -6.97 -11.25
N VAL A 20 11.36 -5.86 -10.52
CA VAL A 20 10.32 -5.35 -9.63
C VAL A 20 9.31 -4.69 -10.56
N GLY A 21 8.33 -5.46 -11.02
CA GLY A 21 7.07 -4.87 -11.50
C GLY A 21 6.50 -3.97 -10.40
N PRO A 22 5.66 -2.97 -10.72
CA PRO A 22 5.24 -1.96 -9.76
C PRO A 22 4.43 -2.62 -8.63
N ALA A 23 5.13 -3.03 -7.57
CA ALA A 23 4.49 -3.34 -6.30
C ALA A 23 3.95 -2.01 -5.81
N ALA A 24 2.62 -1.92 -5.63
CA ALA A 24 1.95 -0.79 -5.01
C ALA A 24 2.78 -0.35 -3.80
N ALA A 25 3.48 0.77 -3.93
CA ALA A 25 4.43 1.19 -2.92
C ALA A 25 3.62 1.48 -1.66
N ALA A 26 3.87 0.71 -0.60
CA ALA A 26 3.31 1.03 0.70
C ALA A 26 3.82 2.42 1.10
N THR A 27 2.99 3.44 0.91
CA THR A 27 3.35 4.82 1.26
C THR A 27 3.12 4.98 2.75
N CYS A 28 4.20 4.82 3.52
CA CYS A 28 4.21 5.25 4.90
C CYS A 28 4.35 6.78 4.94
N SER A 29 3.39 7.45 5.57
CA SER A 29 3.47 8.90 5.75
C SER A 29 4.63 9.23 6.70
N PRO A 30 5.61 10.07 6.31
CA PRO A 30 6.74 10.40 7.18
C PRO A 30 6.33 11.23 8.40
N GLN A 31 5.14 11.82 8.38
CA GLN A 31 4.61 12.67 9.46
C GLN A 31 3.45 12.04 10.22
N ALA A 32 2.95 10.88 9.79
CA ALA A 32 1.81 10.24 10.44
C ALA A 32 2.11 8.78 10.77
N PRO A 33 1.57 8.26 11.88
CA PRO A 33 1.71 6.87 12.32
C PRO A 33 1.09 5.83 11.37
N THR A 34 0.75 6.21 10.14
CA THR A 34 -0.12 5.46 9.23
C THR A 34 0.64 5.05 7.97
N CYS A 35 0.62 3.75 7.68
CA CYS A 35 1.04 3.20 6.40
C CYS A 35 -0.19 2.68 5.64
N THR A 36 -0.23 2.92 4.34
CA THR A 36 -1.33 2.50 3.46
C THR A 36 -0.78 1.80 2.21
N GLU A 37 -1.50 0.80 1.74
CA GLU A 37 -1.12 -0.01 0.58
C GLU A 37 -2.38 -0.52 -0.13
N VAL A 38 -2.33 -0.72 -1.43
CA VAL A 38 -3.39 -1.40 -2.19
C VAL A 38 -2.85 -2.75 -2.66
N ARG A 39 -3.48 -3.85 -2.24
CA ARG A 39 -3.08 -5.23 -2.57
C ARG A 39 -4.16 -5.93 -3.38
N GLY A 40 -3.81 -6.71 -4.39
CA GLY A 40 -4.75 -7.55 -5.12
C GLY A 40 -4.54 -7.51 -6.63
N THR A 41 -5.43 -8.19 -7.35
CA THR A 41 -5.45 -8.23 -8.82
C THR A 41 -6.39 -7.15 -9.38
N PRO A 42 -6.21 -6.72 -10.64
CA PRO A 42 -7.15 -5.83 -11.33
C PRO A 42 -8.60 -6.25 -11.15
N GLY A 43 -9.45 -5.34 -10.67
CA GLY A 43 -10.87 -5.60 -10.38
C GLY A 43 -11.18 -6.24 -9.02
N ALA A 44 -10.16 -6.59 -8.22
CA ALA A 44 -10.29 -7.16 -6.89
C ALA A 44 -9.27 -6.57 -5.90
N HIS A 45 -8.84 -5.32 -6.11
CA HIS A 45 -7.92 -4.72 -5.17
C HIS A 45 -8.58 -4.46 -3.82
N HIS A 46 -7.82 -4.71 -2.77
CA HIS A 46 -8.16 -4.45 -1.39
C HIS A 46 -7.23 -3.36 -0.87
N PHE A 47 -7.75 -2.47 -0.04
CA PHE A 47 -6.96 -1.43 0.59
C PHE A 47 -6.53 -1.88 1.98
N TRP A 48 -5.23 -1.84 2.25
CA TRP A 48 -4.62 -2.16 3.52
C TRP A 48 -4.13 -0.90 4.20
N PHE A 49 -4.34 -0.82 5.51
CA PHE A 49 -3.84 0.27 6.33
C PHE A 49 -3.31 -0.23 7.67
N ARG A 50 -2.36 0.51 8.23
CA ARG A 50 -1.80 0.26 9.56
C ARG A 50 -1.65 1.57 10.29
N PHE A 51 -2.10 1.64 11.53
CA PHE A 51 -1.92 2.77 12.46
C PHE A 51 -1.06 2.34 13.64
N GLN A 52 0.01 3.10 13.94
CA GLN A 52 0.91 2.83 15.06
C GLN A 52 1.34 4.11 15.82
N PRO A 53 0.86 4.33 17.05
CA PRO A 53 0.14 3.38 17.89
C PRO A 53 -1.30 3.16 17.41
N ALA A 54 -1.85 2.02 17.79
CA ALA A 54 -3.24 1.69 17.54
C ALA A 54 -4.16 2.72 18.22
N PRO A 55 -5.18 3.24 17.51
CA PRO A 55 -6.12 4.17 18.11
C PRO A 55 -6.89 3.52 19.27
N ALA A 56 -7.29 4.34 20.24
CA ALA A 56 -8.10 3.90 21.38
C ALA A 56 -9.47 3.38 20.91
N THR A 57 -10.12 4.13 20.01
CA THR A 57 -11.41 3.77 19.40
C THR A 57 -11.24 3.69 17.88
N PRO A 58 -11.24 2.48 17.29
CA PRO A 58 -11.09 2.32 15.85
C PRO A 58 -12.41 2.64 15.14
N ALA A 59 -12.57 3.90 14.73
CA ALA A 59 -13.64 4.34 13.86
C ALA A 59 -13.03 5.02 12.63
N PHE A 60 -13.53 4.68 11.45
CA PHE A 60 -12.93 5.08 10.18
C PHE A 60 -13.98 5.64 9.23
N THR A 61 -13.59 6.63 8.46
CA THR A 61 -14.29 7.04 7.24
C THR A 61 -13.42 6.64 6.06
N LEU A 62 -14.01 5.91 5.12
CA LEU A 62 -13.35 5.45 3.91
C LEU A 62 -13.99 6.13 2.71
N THR A 63 -13.15 6.65 1.81
CA THR A 63 -13.61 7.24 0.56
C THR A 63 -12.89 6.61 -0.63
N LEU A 64 -13.61 6.52 -1.73
CA LEU A 64 -13.12 6.13 -3.05
C LEU A 64 -13.30 7.32 -3.97
N ASN A 65 -12.20 7.86 -4.50
CA ASN A 65 -12.19 9.05 -5.35
C ASN A 65 -12.91 10.26 -4.71
N GLY A 66 -12.83 10.39 -3.39
CA GLY A 66 -13.46 11.46 -2.61
C GLY A 66 -14.93 11.23 -2.24
N ILE A 67 -15.53 10.13 -2.68
CA ILE A 67 -16.91 9.75 -2.35
C ILE A 67 -16.89 8.72 -1.22
N PRO A 68 -17.75 8.83 -0.19
CA PRO A 68 -17.90 7.80 0.83
C PRO A 68 -18.09 6.41 0.22
N ALA A 69 -17.21 5.49 0.57
CA ALA A 69 -17.23 4.14 0.04
C ALA A 69 -17.90 3.18 1.02
N SER A 70 -18.80 2.33 0.52
CA SER A 70 -19.32 1.19 1.26
C SER A 70 -18.45 -0.05 1.01
N GLY A 71 -18.48 -1.00 1.93
CA GLY A 71 -17.73 -2.26 1.79
C GLY A 71 -17.51 -2.95 3.12
N GLY A 72 -16.75 -4.03 3.08
CA GLY A 72 -16.31 -4.75 4.29
C GLY A 72 -15.04 -4.13 4.83
N VAL A 73 -14.99 -3.91 6.15
CA VAL A 73 -13.76 -3.55 6.86
C VAL A 73 -13.48 -4.63 7.89
N SER A 74 -12.27 -5.17 7.88
CA SER A 74 -11.75 -6.05 8.93
C SER A 74 -10.56 -5.38 9.59
N THR A 75 -10.47 -5.41 10.92
CA THR A 75 -9.31 -4.89 11.65
C THR A 75 -8.83 -5.88 12.69
N TYR A 76 -7.53 -5.85 12.97
CA TYR A 76 -6.92 -6.67 14.01
C TYR A 76 -5.69 -5.95 14.59
N ARG A 77 -5.37 -6.23 15.86
CA ARG A 77 -4.21 -5.64 16.53
C ARG A 77 -2.98 -6.52 16.33
N VAL A 78 -1.85 -5.88 16.02
CA VAL A 78 -0.53 -6.53 15.91
C VAL A 78 0.45 -5.76 16.80
N GLY A 79 0.75 -6.32 17.97
CA GLY A 79 1.54 -5.61 18.99
C GLY A 79 0.87 -4.28 19.39
N THR A 80 1.57 -3.16 19.18
CA THR A 80 1.05 -1.81 19.46
C THR A 80 0.36 -1.16 18.25
N ALA A 81 0.28 -1.85 17.11
CA ALA A 81 -0.34 -1.34 15.90
C ALA A 81 -1.75 -1.91 15.69
N LEU A 82 -2.58 -1.17 14.96
CA LEU A 82 -3.84 -1.65 14.42
C LEU A 82 -3.67 -1.78 12.90
N GLU A 83 -3.93 -2.97 12.38
CA GLU A 83 -3.96 -3.24 10.95
C GLU A 83 -5.41 -3.40 10.51
N GLY A 84 -5.70 -2.99 9.28
CA GLY A 84 -7.02 -3.10 8.70
C GLY A 84 -6.99 -3.33 7.21
N GLU A 85 -7.98 -4.08 6.76
CA GLU A 85 -8.26 -4.36 5.36
C GLU A 85 -9.65 -3.85 5.03
N PHE A 86 -9.73 -3.00 4.01
CA PHE A 86 -10.97 -2.52 3.42
C PHE A 86 -11.17 -3.16 2.05
N ARG A 87 -12.35 -3.76 1.87
CA ARG A 87 -12.83 -4.35 0.62
C ARG A 87 -14.05 -3.56 0.16
N PRO A 88 -13.87 -2.56 -0.72
CA PRO A 88 -14.99 -1.77 -1.22
C PRO A 88 -15.98 -2.65 -2.00
N SER A 89 -17.26 -2.31 -1.91
CA SER A 89 -18.31 -2.99 -2.68
C SER A 89 -18.14 -2.77 -4.19
N ALA A 90 -17.63 -1.59 -4.56
CA ALA A 90 -17.19 -1.31 -5.92
C ALA A 90 -15.79 -1.89 -6.12
N GLY A 91 -15.58 -2.65 -7.19
CA GLY A 91 -14.25 -3.11 -7.56
C GLY A 91 -13.33 -1.93 -7.87
N LEU A 92 -12.15 -1.93 -7.27
CA LEU A 92 -11.12 -0.93 -7.55
C LEU A 92 -10.51 -1.17 -8.93
N VAL A 93 -10.27 -0.09 -9.67
CA VAL A 93 -9.54 -0.08 -10.94
C VAL A 93 -8.27 0.78 -10.85
N THR A 94 -7.32 0.54 -11.75
CA THR A 94 -6.08 1.33 -11.84
C THR A 94 -6.38 2.83 -11.86
N GLY A 95 -5.69 3.58 -11.01
CA GLY A 95 -5.87 5.03 -10.85
C GLY A 95 -6.88 5.44 -9.78
N ASP A 96 -7.70 4.52 -9.26
CA ASP A 96 -8.59 4.82 -8.14
C ASP A 96 -7.81 5.21 -6.89
N LYS A 97 -8.26 6.26 -6.21
CA LYS A 97 -7.70 6.73 -4.95
C LYS A 97 -8.60 6.36 -3.79
N VAL A 98 -8.09 5.51 -2.90
CA VAL A 98 -8.74 5.15 -1.64
C VAL A 98 -8.13 5.97 -0.52
N CYS A 99 -8.96 6.60 0.30
CA CYS A 99 -8.52 7.31 1.50
C CYS A 99 -9.20 6.78 2.74
N VAL A 100 -8.44 6.69 3.84
CA VAL A 100 -8.94 6.39 5.18
C VAL A 100 -8.68 7.58 6.11
N ARG A 101 -9.70 7.93 6.88
CA ARG A 101 -9.63 8.92 7.96
C ARG A 101 -10.06 8.27 9.26
N LEU A 102 -9.25 8.42 10.30
CA LEU A 102 -9.68 8.07 11.66
C LEU A 102 -10.71 9.09 12.16
N SER A 103 -11.78 8.64 12.80
CA SER A 103 -12.72 9.53 13.46
C SER A 103 -12.00 10.40 14.50
N GLY A 104 -12.27 11.70 14.48
CA GLY A 104 -11.56 12.69 15.31
C GLY A 104 -10.25 13.20 14.72
N SER A 105 -9.74 12.61 13.63
CA SER A 105 -8.63 13.16 12.84
C SER A 105 -9.15 14.06 11.71
N THR A 106 -8.38 15.09 11.36
CA THR A 106 -8.59 15.90 10.15
C THR A 106 -7.74 15.43 8.97
N GLN A 107 -6.83 14.48 9.20
CA GLN A 107 -5.89 14.00 8.19
C GLN A 107 -6.43 12.75 7.47
N ASP A 108 -6.39 12.81 6.14
CA ASP A 108 -6.62 11.65 5.27
C ASP A 108 -5.31 10.91 4.98
N HIS A 109 -5.38 9.59 4.94
CA HIS A 109 -4.31 8.73 4.45
C HIS A 109 -4.78 8.02 3.21
N CYS A 110 -4.17 8.33 2.07
CA CYS A 110 -4.61 7.84 0.77
C CYS A 110 -3.59 6.92 0.13
N ALA A 111 -4.06 5.97 -0.66
CA ALA A 111 -3.25 5.22 -1.61
C ALA A 111 -3.99 5.13 -2.95
N THR A 112 -3.22 4.95 -4.02
CA THR A 112 -3.75 4.82 -5.38
C THR A 112 -3.55 3.39 -5.87
N THR A 113 -4.59 2.82 -6.48
CA THR A 113 -4.52 1.52 -7.14
C THR A 113 -3.55 1.60 -8.33
N PRO A 114 -2.51 0.76 -8.39
CA PRO A 114 -1.48 0.81 -9.43
C PRO A 114 -1.98 0.39 -10.82
#